data_AF-A0A1G1PLK9-F1
#
_entry.id   AF-A0A1G1PLK9-F1
#
_cell.length_a   1.000
_cell.length_b   1.000
_cell.length_c   1.000
_cell.angle_alpha   90.00
_cell.angle_beta   90.00
_cell.angle_gamma   90.00
#
_symmetry.space_group_name_H-M   'P 1'
#
loop_
_entity.id
_entity.type
_entity.pdbx_description
1 polymer ?
#
loop_
_entity_poly.entity_id
_entity_poly.type
_entity_poly.pdbx_seq_one_letter_code
_entity_poly.pdbx_strand_id
1 'polypeptide(L)'
;MKALILAAGYGTRLYPLTKKHPKALLAVAGRPILDYIVEKIARVKEISGIVVVTNDKFFPQFQEWAKKIEDKPEGSGAASDSRSHKPEGSGLAIGSQSHRPAARIKILNDGTRSEAGRLGAIGDIHFALSKETILEDTLILGGDNLFEDGLSGFMEFAQSKRSKAIVGVYDIARPPSAGGRQQMARKYGVVKLGPAGKIIDFTEKPRQPQSSLIATCIYYIPKEKLRYFQEYLNDPGNEYDSSGSFISWLSRKEDVYGFIFKKRWYDIGDPQVYQEADRVFQMNPRCFAL
;
A
#
# COMPACT_ATOMS: atom_id res chain seq x y z
N MET A 1 15.08 -4.73 -4.78
CA MET A 1 14.28 -3.57 -4.33
C MET A 1 13.72 -3.85 -2.93
N LYS A 2 13.35 -2.79 -2.19
CA LYS A 2 12.64 -2.91 -0.90
C LYS A 2 11.17 -2.54 -1.04
N ALA A 3 10.35 -3.04 -0.14
CA ALA A 3 9.02 -2.49 0.12
C ALA A 3 9.04 -1.68 1.42
N LEU A 4 8.40 -0.52 1.42
CA LEU A 4 8.18 0.33 2.57
C LEU A 4 6.67 0.50 2.78
N ILE A 5 6.17 0.11 3.95
CA ILE A 5 4.77 0.23 4.34
C ILE A 5 4.63 1.32 5.40
N LEU A 6 3.78 2.31 5.13
CA LEU A 6 3.50 3.42 6.04
C LEU A 6 2.36 3.06 6.99
N ALA A 7 2.67 2.88 8.27
CA ALA A 7 1.72 2.44 9.29
C ALA A 7 1.83 3.23 10.62
N ALA A 8 2.35 4.45 10.58
CA ALA A 8 2.50 5.33 11.76
C ALA A 8 1.27 6.21 12.07
N GLY A 9 0.23 6.17 11.22
CA GLY A 9 -0.98 6.93 11.44
C GLY A 9 -1.76 6.51 12.70
N TYR A 10 -2.22 7.49 13.49
CA TYR A 10 -2.99 7.26 14.72
C TYR A 10 -4.45 6.81 14.47
N GLY A 11 -4.92 6.92 13.22
CA GLY A 11 -6.22 6.37 12.81
C GLY A 11 -7.43 7.03 13.45
N THR A 12 -7.34 8.29 13.90
CA THR A 12 -8.34 8.96 14.74
C THR A 12 -9.74 9.06 14.13
N ARG A 13 -9.84 9.06 12.80
CA ARG A 13 -11.11 8.98 12.03
C ARG A 13 -11.93 7.71 12.31
N LEU A 14 -11.29 6.63 12.77
CA LEU A 14 -11.93 5.34 13.05
C LEU A 14 -12.18 5.12 14.55
N TYR A 15 -12.05 6.15 15.39
CA TYR A 15 -12.39 6.00 16.81
C TYR A 15 -13.86 5.57 16.98
N PRO A 16 -14.14 4.63 17.91
CA PRO A 16 -13.23 4.11 18.95
C PRO A 16 -12.33 2.93 18.54
N LEU A 17 -12.47 2.35 17.35
CA LEU A 17 -11.77 1.11 16.92
C LEU A 17 -10.24 1.23 17.05
N THR A 18 -9.69 2.39 16.71
CA THR A 18 -8.24 2.63 16.66
C THR A 18 -7.68 3.33 17.90
N LYS A 19 -8.48 3.52 18.97
CA LYS A 19 -7.97 4.18 20.20
C LYS A 19 -6.81 3.43 20.82
N LYS A 20 -6.86 2.10 20.81
CA LYS A 20 -5.85 1.19 21.38
C LYS A 20 -5.27 0.20 20.37
N HIS A 21 -5.72 0.24 19.11
CA HIS A 21 -5.32 -0.69 18.06
C HIS A 21 -4.87 0.09 16.81
N PRO A 22 -3.75 -0.26 16.15
CA PRO A 22 -3.33 0.43 14.95
C PRO A 22 -4.26 0.10 13.79
N LYS A 23 -4.58 1.12 12.98
CA LYS A 23 -5.45 0.97 11.80
C LYS A 23 -4.99 -0.15 10.86
N ALA A 24 -3.68 -0.23 10.59
CA ALA A 24 -3.13 -1.20 9.65
C ALA A 24 -3.23 -2.67 10.14
N LEU A 25 -3.51 -2.90 11.43
CA LEU A 25 -3.74 -4.24 11.98
C LEU A 25 -5.22 -4.49 12.31
N LEU A 26 -6.14 -3.60 11.92
CA LEU A 26 -7.57 -3.89 12.00
C LEU A 26 -7.91 -5.10 11.13
N ALA A 27 -8.88 -5.88 11.57
CA ALA A 27 -9.30 -7.09 10.88
C ALA A 27 -10.30 -6.78 9.77
N VAL A 28 -10.02 -7.28 8.57
CA VAL A 28 -10.96 -7.34 7.45
C VAL A 28 -11.14 -8.81 7.10
N ALA A 29 -12.37 -9.29 7.15
CA ALA A 29 -12.73 -10.71 7.06
C ALA A 29 -11.89 -11.60 8.00
N GLY A 30 -11.72 -11.14 9.24
CA GLY A 30 -11.00 -11.87 10.29
C GLY A 30 -9.47 -11.84 10.19
N ARG A 31 -8.89 -11.12 9.21
CA ARG A 31 -7.44 -11.05 8.98
C ARG A 31 -6.92 -9.61 9.07
N PRO A 32 -5.75 -9.34 9.66
CA PRO A 32 -5.16 -7.99 9.66
C PRO A 32 -5.00 -7.44 8.24
N ILE A 33 -5.26 -6.14 8.03
CA ILE A 33 -5.06 -5.48 6.73
C ILE A 33 -3.64 -5.70 6.19
N LEU A 34 -2.61 -5.61 7.05
CA LEU A 34 -1.23 -5.85 6.63
C LEU A 34 -0.97 -7.27 6.11
N ASP A 35 -1.71 -8.29 6.53
CA ASP A 35 -1.54 -9.65 5.99
C ASP A 35 -1.79 -9.65 4.47
N TYR A 36 -2.87 -9.01 4.02
CA TYR A 36 -3.19 -8.90 2.60
C TYR A 36 -2.13 -8.13 1.80
N ILE A 37 -1.57 -7.07 2.39
CA ILE A 37 -0.56 -6.24 1.75
C ILE A 37 0.76 -7.02 1.63
N VAL A 38 1.22 -7.64 2.71
CA VAL A 38 2.47 -8.43 2.74
C VAL A 38 2.39 -9.62 1.80
N GLU A 39 1.27 -10.33 1.72
CA GLU A 39 1.11 -11.45 0.79
C GLU A 39 1.23 -11.02 -0.68
N LYS A 40 0.69 -9.84 -1.03
CA LYS A 40 0.86 -9.28 -2.38
C LYS A 40 2.30 -8.88 -2.66
N ILE A 41 2.98 -8.29 -1.69
CA ILE A 41 4.39 -7.90 -1.78
C ILE A 41 5.28 -9.14 -1.93
N ALA A 42 5.02 -10.21 -1.18
CA ALA A 42 5.80 -11.46 -1.21
C ALA A 42 5.77 -12.15 -2.59
N ARG A 43 4.77 -11.86 -3.43
CA ARG A 43 4.67 -12.36 -4.80
C ARG A 43 5.53 -11.58 -5.81
N VAL A 44 6.06 -10.43 -5.43
CA VAL A 44 6.98 -9.64 -6.27
C VAL A 44 8.41 -10.12 -6.01
N LYS A 45 8.98 -10.84 -6.98
CA LYS A 45 10.25 -11.57 -6.83
C LYS A 45 11.46 -10.67 -6.63
N GLU A 46 11.36 -9.41 -7.03
CA GLU A 46 12.39 -8.39 -6.95
C GLU A 46 12.50 -7.77 -5.54
N ILE A 47 11.48 -7.96 -4.69
CA ILE A 47 11.43 -7.43 -3.34
C ILE A 47 12.17 -8.37 -2.39
N SER A 48 13.27 -7.88 -1.82
CA SER A 48 14.16 -8.66 -0.93
C SER A 48 13.83 -8.49 0.56
N GLY A 49 12.97 -7.55 0.91
CA GLY A 49 12.58 -7.27 2.30
C GLY A 49 11.53 -6.19 2.39
N ILE A 50 10.80 -6.22 3.52
CA ILE A 50 9.71 -5.32 3.83
C ILE A 50 10.08 -4.52 5.06
N VAL A 51 9.97 -3.21 4.97
CA VAL A 51 10.10 -2.28 6.10
C VAL A 51 8.72 -1.73 6.40
N VAL A 52 8.27 -1.83 7.65
CA VAL A 52 7.04 -1.22 8.14
C VAL A 52 7.42 -0.13 9.12
N VAL A 53 7.09 1.11 8.82
CA VAL A 53 7.29 2.24 9.75
C VAL A 53 6.01 2.49 10.53
N THR A 54 6.14 2.61 11.85
CA THR A 54 5.02 2.87 12.77
C THR A 54 5.43 3.81 13.90
N ASN A 55 4.45 4.22 14.70
CA ASN A 55 4.65 5.08 15.85
C ASN A 55 4.95 4.31 17.13
N ASP A 56 5.46 5.01 18.13
CA ASP A 56 5.87 4.43 19.42
C ASP A 56 4.71 3.76 20.15
N LYS A 57 3.53 4.38 20.09
CA LYS A 57 2.31 3.89 20.74
C LYS A 57 1.92 2.49 20.26
N PHE A 58 2.04 2.21 18.96
CA PHE A 58 1.62 0.95 18.37
C PHE A 58 2.77 -0.01 18.03
N PHE A 59 4.03 0.44 18.17
CA PHE A 59 5.22 -0.34 17.85
C PHE A 59 5.21 -1.76 18.44
N PRO A 60 4.88 -2.00 19.73
CA PRO A 60 4.83 -3.36 20.27
C PRO A 60 3.85 -4.30 19.54
N GLN A 61 2.71 -3.76 19.09
CA GLN A 61 1.69 -4.56 18.39
C GLN A 61 2.16 -4.96 16.98
N PHE A 62 2.90 -4.09 16.29
CA PHE A 62 3.53 -4.44 15.01
C PHE A 62 4.68 -5.43 15.18
N GLN A 63 5.47 -5.35 16.25
CA GLN A 63 6.48 -6.36 16.55
C GLN A 63 5.86 -7.74 16.80
N GLU A 64 4.78 -7.80 17.58
CA GLU A 64 4.05 -9.06 17.82
C GLU A 64 3.45 -9.62 16.52
N TRP A 65 2.84 -8.75 15.69
CA TRP A 65 2.34 -9.14 14.37
C TRP A 65 3.44 -9.69 13.46
N ALA A 66 4.58 -8.99 13.35
CA ALA A 66 5.69 -9.43 12.50
C ALA A 66 6.22 -10.80 12.93
N LYS A 67 6.39 -11.02 14.24
CA LYS A 67 6.80 -12.31 14.79
C LYS A 67 5.82 -13.43 14.41
N LYS A 68 4.50 -13.18 14.50
CA LYS A 68 3.48 -14.16 14.09
C LYS A 68 3.56 -14.51 12.60
N ILE A 69 3.98 -13.59 11.74
CA ILE A 69 4.18 -13.87 10.32
C ILE A 69 5.43 -14.73 10.10
N GLU A 70 6.53 -14.45 10.82
CA GLU A 70 7.77 -15.23 10.74
C GLU A 70 7.61 -16.64 11.32
N ASP A 71 6.80 -16.82 12.37
CA ASP A 71 6.57 -18.09 13.04
C ASP A 71 5.54 -19.00 12.31
N LYS A 72 4.85 -18.51 11.27
CA LYS A 72 3.89 -19.33 10.51
C LYS A 72 4.64 -20.43 9.73
N PRO A 73 4.32 -21.72 9.95
CA PRO A 73 4.93 -22.79 9.17
C PRO A 73 4.56 -22.64 7.69
N GLU A 74 5.54 -22.83 6.81
CA GLU A 74 5.35 -22.82 5.37
C GLU A 74 4.25 -23.84 4.98
N GLY A 75 3.13 -23.36 4.43
CA GLY A 75 2.03 -24.21 3.93
C GLY A 75 0.71 -24.22 4.72
N SER A 76 0.53 -23.44 5.78
CA SER A 76 -0.75 -23.39 6.53
C SER A 76 -1.82 -22.44 5.94
N GLY A 77 -1.68 -22.03 4.69
CA GLY A 77 -2.68 -21.21 3.98
C GLY A 77 -3.86 -22.06 3.51
N ALA A 78 -4.99 -21.96 4.21
CA ALA A 78 -6.32 -22.43 3.81
C ALA A 78 -6.41 -23.89 3.31
N ALA A 79 -6.24 -24.86 4.21
CA ALA A 79 -6.79 -26.21 4.04
C ALA A 79 -7.90 -26.45 5.07
N SER A 80 -9.14 -26.17 4.68
CA SER A 80 -10.31 -26.75 5.34
C SER A 80 -11.45 -26.92 4.33
N ASP A 81 -11.40 -28.00 3.55
CA ASP A 81 -12.54 -28.92 3.49
C ASP A 81 -12.06 -30.25 2.91
N SER A 82 -11.96 -31.26 3.77
CA SER A 82 -11.70 -32.64 3.38
C SER A 82 -13.05 -33.32 3.15
N ARG A 83 -13.50 -33.36 1.90
CA ARG A 83 -14.43 -34.39 1.45
C ARG A 83 -13.89 -35.09 0.21
N SER A 84 -13.52 -36.33 0.48
CA SER A 84 -13.01 -37.40 -0.37
C SER A 84 -13.70 -37.55 -1.73
N HIS A 85 -12.91 -37.46 -2.80
CA HIS A 85 -13.04 -38.31 -3.99
C HIS A 85 -11.68 -38.43 -4.70
N LYS A 86 -11.09 -39.63 -4.69
CA LYS A 86 -10.00 -40.00 -5.59
C LYS A 86 -10.59 -40.28 -6.97
N PRO A 87 -9.87 -39.92 -8.04
CA PRO A 87 -9.62 -40.90 -9.09
C PRO A 87 -8.12 -41.06 -9.34
N GLU A 88 -7.74 -42.30 -9.62
CA GLU A 88 -6.41 -42.68 -10.07
C GLU A 88 -6.17 -42.19 -11.50
N GLY A 89 -4.95 -41.74 -11.79
CA GLY A 89 -4.55 -41.32 -13.13
C GLY A 89 -3.12 -40.80 -13.18
N SER A 90 -2.28 -41.57 -13.88
CA SER A 90 -0.86 -41.40 -14.16
C SER A 90 -0.45 -40.07 -14.81
N GLY A 91 0.74 -39.57 -14.46
CA GLY A 91 1.61 -38.89 -15.43
C GLY A 91 2.10 -37.48 -15.08
N LEU A 92 3.44 -37.36 -15.11
CA LEU A 92 4.27 -36.15 -15.19
C LEU A 92 4.42 -35.30 -13.92
N ALA A 93 5.57 -35.53 -13.25
CA ALA A 93 6.18 -34.62 -12.30
C ALA A 93 6.53 -33.30 -12.99
N ILE A 94 5.74 -32.25 -12.70
CA ILE A 94 6.03 -30.87 -13.09
C ILE A 94 6.78 -30.21 -11.93
N GLY A 95 8.02 -29.80 -12.23
CA GLY A 95 8.80 -28.73 -11.61
C GLY A 95 8.59 -28.48 -10.11
N SER A 96 9.59 -28.87 -9.32
CA SER A 96 9.81 -28.36 -7.97
C SER A 96 9.75 -26.84 -7.99
N GLN A 97 8.67 -26.25 -7.46
CA GLN A 97 8.65 -24.84 -7.11
C GLN A 97 9.75 -24.65 -6.08
N SER A 98 10.85 -23.99 -6.47
CA SER A 98 11.91 -23.61 -5.55
C SER A 98 11.33 -22.62 -4.54
N HIS A 99 11.11 -23.08 -3.32
CA HIS A 99 10.54 -22.30 -2.22
C HIS A 99 11.55 -21.22 -1.82
N ARG A 100 11.16 -19.95 -1.97
CA ARG A 100 11.94 -18.81 -1.46
C ARG A 100 11.46 -18.50 -0.04
N PRO A 101 12.37 -18.23 0.91
CA PRO A 101 11.96 -17.77 2.23
C PRO A 101 11.14 -16.48 2.11
N ALA A 102 10.10 -16.35 2.94
CA ALA A 102 9.28 -15.15 2.99
C ALA A 102 10.15 -13.90 3.16
N ALA A 103 9.82 -12.81 2.47
CA ALA A 103 10.58 -11.56 2.55
C ALA A 103 10.64 -11.09 4.02
N ARG A 104 11.85 -10.91 4.57
CA ARG A 104 12.05 -10.51 5.97
C ARG A 104 11.32 -9.19 6.25
N ILE A 105 10.55 -9.17 7.33
CA ILE A 105 9.78 -8.00 7.77
C ILE A 105 10.56 -7.30 8.88
N LYS A 106 10.81 -6.00 8.73
CA LYS A 106 11.43 -5.17 9.76
C LYS A 106 10.47 -4.07 10.17
N ILE A 107 10.25 -3.94 11.47
CA ILE A 107 9.41 -2.88 12.04
C ILE A 107 10.30 -1.74 12.54
N LEU A 108 10.00 -0.51 12.13
CA LEU A 108 10.66 0.70 12.61
C LEU A 108 9.70 1.52 13.47
N ASN A 109 10.21 2.00 14.59
CA ASN A 109 9.55 2.99 15.43
C ASN A 109 10.05 4.39 15.04
N ASP A 110 9.18 5.26 14.57
CA ASP A 110 9.49 6.67 14.23
C ASP A 110 9.74 7.55 15.48
N GLY A 111 9.46 7.02 16.68
CA GLY A 111 9.61 7.69 17.97
C GLY A 111 8.47 8.64 18.35
N THR A 112 7.48 8.83 17.48
CA THR A 112 6.34 9.71 17.73
C THR A 112 5.37 9.07 18.72
N ARG A 113 4.91 9.85 19.70
CA ARG A 113 4.07 9.35 20.81
C ARG A 113 2.64 9.90 20.79
N SER A 114 2.37 10.90 19.95
CA SER A 114 1.06 11.52 19.81
C SER A 114 0.77 11.92 18.36
N GLU A 115 -0.50 12.11 18.06
CA GLU A 115 -0.96 12.55 16.74
C GLU A 115 -0.39 13.92 16.33
N ALA A 116 -0.24 14.84 17.28
CA ALA A 116 0.27 16.19 17.03
C ALA A 116 1.77 16.22 16.71
N GLY A 117 2.54 15.24 17.21
CA GLY A 117 3.97 15.12 16.97
C GLY A 117 4.33 14.19 15.81
N ARG A 118 3.35 13.80 14.97
CA ARG A 118 3.59 12.87 13.85
C ARG A 118 4.54 13.48 12.82
N LEU A 119 5.40 12.66 12.22
CA LEU A 119 6.26 13.08 11.10
C LEU A 119 5.46 13.29 9.80
N GLY A 120 4.33 12.60 9.70
CA GLY A 120 3.49 12.54 8.51
C GLY A 120 4.06 11.59 7.45
N ALA A 121 3.25 11.25 6.45
CA ALA A 121 3.61 10.22 5.46
C ALA A 121 4.98 10.45 4.79
N ILE A 122 5.31 11.70 4.43
CA ILE A 122 6.60 12.03 3.79
C ILE A 122 7.75 11.96 4.80
N GLY A 123 7.52 12.44 6.02
CA GLY A 123 8.49 12.34 7.11
C GLY A 123 8.80 10.89 7.47
N ASP A 124 7.78 10.03 7.53
CA ASP A 124 7.92 8.59 7.77
C ASP A 124 8.70 7.89 6.65
N ILE A 125 8.44 8.25 5.38
CA ILE A 125 9.23 7.76 4.25
C ILE A 125 10.69 8.15 4.43
N HIS A 126 10.96 9.43 4.63
CA HIS A 126 12.32 9.94 4.77
C HIS A 126 13.06 9.32 5.97
N PHE A 127 12.38 9.19 7.11
CA PHE A 127 12.89 8.53 8.31
C PHE A 127 13.29 7.09 8.01
N ALA A 128 12.40 6.30 7.39
CA ALA A 128 12.67 4.90 7.09
C ALA A 128 13.83 4.74 6.09
N LEU A 129 13.84 5.55 5.01
CA LEU A 129 14.92 5.53 4.02
C LEU A 129 16.29 5.82 4.67
N SER A 130 16.34 6.81 5.55
CA SER A 130 17.57 7.22 6.25
C SER A 130 18.00 6.18 7.29
N LYS A 131 17.06 5.72 8.13
CA LYS A 131 17.34 4.79 9.22
C LYS A 131 17.85 3.44 8.72
N GLU A 132 17.30 2.97 7.61
CA GLU A 132 17.66 1.68 7.01
C GLU A 132 18.70 1.80 5.89
N THR A 133 19.13 3.01 5.56
CA THR A 133 20.07 3.27 4.45
C THR A 133 19.59 2.59 3.16
N ILE A 134 18.31 2.80 2.80
CA ILE A 134 17.72 2.20 1.61
C ILE A 134 18.23 2.98 0.38
N LEU A 135 19.12 2.34 -0.39
CA LEU A 135 19.76 2.90 -1.59
C LEU A 135 19.37 2.15 -2.88
N GLU A 136 18.29 1.38 -2.83
CA GLU A 136 17.74 0.60 -3.94
C GLU A 136 16.32 1.07 -4.28
N ASP A 137 15.80 0.66 -5.44
CA ASP A 137 14.42 0.97 -5.83
C ASP A 137 13.46 0.58 -4.71
N THR A 138 12.42 1.38 -4.51
CA THR A 138 11.51 1.21 -3.38
C THR A 138 10.07 1.21 -3.84
N LEU A 139 9.33 0.16 -3.47
CA LEU A 139 7.87 0.13 -3.51
C LEU A 139 7.35 0.72 -2.20
N ILE A 140 6.56 1.78 -2.26
CA ILE A 140 5.97 2.43 -1.08
C ILE A 140 4.47 2.14 -1.07
N LEU A 141 3.92 1.70 0.06
CA LEU A 141 2.49 1.46 0.23
C LEU A 141 1.97 2.10 1.52
N GLY A 142 0.75 2.65 1.48
CA GLY A 142 -0.01 2.95 2.70
C GLY A 142 -0.47 1.65 3.36
N GLY A 143 -0.23 1.49 4.66
CA GLY A 143 -0.61 0.29 5.44
C GLY A 143 -2.11 0.11 5.64
N ASP A 144 -2.92 1.02 5.13
CA ASP A 144 -4.38 1.04 5.16
C ASP A 144 -5.02 0.88 3.76
N ASN A 145 -4.21 0.65 2.73
CA ASN A 145 -4.68 0.47 1.36
C ASN A 145 -4.99 -1.01 1.12
N LEU A 146 -6.26 -1.38 1.08
CA LEU A 146 -6.69 -2.69 0.62
C LEU A 146 -7.05 -2.63 -0.87
N PHE A 147 -6.59 -3.62 -1.64
CA PHE A 147 -6.85 -3.65 -3.08
C PHE A 147 -6.88 -5.09 -3.61
N GLU A 148 -7.71 -5.31 -4.62
CA GLU A 148 -7.93 -6.64 -5.20
C GLU A 148 -6.83 -7.04 -6.17
N ASP A 149 -6.32 -6.10 -6.96
CA ASP A 149 -5.27 -6.39 -7.94
C ASP A 149 -3.99 -6.91 -7.29
N GLY A 150 -3.23 -7.68 -8.06
CA GLY A 150 -1.84 -8.01 -7.73
C GLY A 150 -0.91 -6.86 -8.12
N LEU A 151 0.36 -6.97 -7.71
CA LEU A 151 1.38 -5.97 -8.02
C LEU A 151 2.16 -6.26 -9.32
N SER A 152 2.05 -7.44 -9.91
CA SER A 152 2.86 -7.84 -11.08
C SER A 152 2.73 -6.86 -12.25
N GLY A 153 1.50 -6.53 -12.68
CA GLY A 153 1.29 -5.57 -13.76
C GLY A 153 1.78 -4.15 -13.43
N PHE A 154 1.71 -3.74 -12.16
CA PHE A 154 2.27 -2.47 -11.70
C PHE A 154 3.79 -2.46 -11.81
N MET A 155 4.45 -3.55 -11.43
CA MET A 155 5.90 -3.70 -11.49
C MET A 155 6.41 -3.81 -12.93
N GLU A 156 5.73 -4.56 -13.79
CA GLU A 156 6.03 -4.65 -15.23
C GLU A 156 5.92 -3.26 -15.89
N PHE A 157 4.87 -2.50 -15.55
CA PHE A 157 4.73 -1.14 -16.04
C PHE A 157 5.88 -0.25 -15.55
N ALA A 158 6.29 -0.35 -14.29
CA ALA A 158 7.42 0.40 -13.75
C ALA A 158 8.73 0.11 -14.50
N GLN A 159 9.03 -1.16 -14.75
CA GLN A 159 10.20 -1.59 -15.51
C GLN A 159 10.18 -1.03 -16.93
N SER A 160 9.01 -0.92 -17.56
CA SER A 160 8.86 -0.36 -18.92
C SER A 160 9.19 1.14 -19.03
N LYS A 161 9.20 1.89 -17.91
CA LYS A 161 9.33 3.35 -17.92
C LYS A 161 10.74 3.90 -17.67
N ARG A 162 11.78 3.07 -17.70
CA ARG A 162 13.20 3.50 -17.64
C ARG A 162 13.51 4.44 -16.45
N SER A 163 13.39 3.93 -15.23
CA SER A 163 13.73 4.66 -13.99
C SER A 163 12.88 5.91 -13.75
N LYS A 164 11.58 5.87 -14.07
CA LYS A 164 10.62 6.93 -13.74
C LYS A 164 9.74 6.53 -12.56
N ALA A 165 9.30 7.51 -11.77
CA ALA A 165 8.42 7.25 -10.64
C ALA A 165 7.03 6.85 -11.16
N ILE A 166 6.45 5.82 -10.54
CA ILE A 166 5.12 5.32 -10.90
C ILE A 166 4.17 5.50 -9.72
N VAL A 167 2.97 5.96 -10.03
CA VAL A 167 1.87 6.15 -9.09
C VAL A 167 0.77 5.16 -9.40
N GLY A 168 0.35 4.39 -8.41
CA GLY A 168 -0.86 3.59 -8.47
C GLY A 168 -2.07 4.52 -8.52
N VAL A 169 -2.90 4.36 -9.53
CA VAL A 169 -4.09 5.19 -9.80
C VAL A 169 -5.32 4.32 -9.74
N TYR A 170 -6.39 4.86 -9.16
CA TYR A 170 -7.70 4.22 -9.15
C TYR A 170 -8.74 5.13 -9.79
N ASP A 171 -9.65 4.52 -10.55
CA ASP A 171 -10.80 5.24 -11.14
C ASP A 171 -12.01 5.08 -10.23
N ILE A 172 -12.30 6.11 -9.44
CA ILE A 172 -13.47 6.11 -8.53
C ILE A 172 -14.82 6.16 -9.25
N ALA A 173 -14.84 6.19 -10.59
CA ALA A 173 -16.06 5.93 -11.35
C ALA A 173 -16.48 4.45 -11.30
N ARG A 174 -15.65 3.54 -10.78
CA ARG A 174 -15.87 2.08 -10.77
C ARG A 174 -15.89 1.51 -9.34
N PRO A 175 -16.79 0.55 -9.02
CA PRO A 175 -18.22 0.56 -9.33
C PRO A 175 -18.93 1.73 -8.61
N PRO A 176 -20.20 2.05 -8.91
CA PRO A 176 -20.88 3.20 -8.33
C PRO A 176 -21.06 3.05 -6.81
N SER A 177 -20.16 3.65 -6.03
CA SER A 177 -20.37 3.87 -4.60
C SER A 177 -21.51 4.88 -4.42
N ALA A 178 -22.36 4.67 -3.42
CA ALA A 178 -23.55 5.49 -3.13
C ALA A 178 -23.24 6.97 -2.78
N GLY A 179 -21.97 7.35 -2.67
CA GLY A 179 -21.51 8.73 -2.52
C GLY A 179 -21.23 9.41 -3.87
N GLY A 180 -21.58 10.69 -4.00
CA GLY A 180 -21.30 11.46 -5.20
C GLY A 180 -19.80 11.49 -5.53
N ARG A 181 -19.42 11.07 -6.74
CA ARG A 181 -18.03 10.95 -7.24
C ARG A 181 -17.14 12.15 -6.90
N GLN A 182 -17.69 13.37 -7.04
CA GLN A 182 -16.95 14.60 -6.73
C GLN A 182 -16.60 14.75 -5.24
N GLN A 183 -17.48 14.32 -4.34
CA GLN A 183 -17.22 14.38 -2.89
C GLN A 183 -16.13 13.37 -2.50
N MET A 184 -16.10 12.21 -3.16
CA MET A 184 -15.06 11.22 -2.95
C MET A 184 -13.70 11.73 -3.44
N ALA A 185 -13.63 12.26 -4.67
CA ALA A 185 -12.38 12.76 -5.24
C ALA A 185 -11.74 13.90 -4.42
N ARG A 186 -12.53 14.73 -3.75
CA ARG A 186 -12.05 15.80 -2.84
C ARG A 186 -11.18 15.30 -1.68
N LYS A 187 -11.27 14.00 -1.34
CA LYS A 187 -10.50 13.40 -0.25
C LYS A 187 -9.06 13.00 -0.66
N TYR A 188 -8.76 12.96 -1.96
CA TYR A 188 -7.54 12.36 -2.50
C TYR A 188 -6.82 13.30 -3.48
N GLY A 189 -5.60 12.91 -3.87
CA GLY A 189 -4.91 13.50 -5.02
C GLY A 189 -5.59 13.11 -6.33
N VAL A 190 -6.08 14.09 -7.08
CA VAL A 190 -6.74 13.89 -8.37
C VAL A 190 -5.73 14.06 -9.49
N VAL A 191 -5.70 13.09 -10.41
CA VAL A 191 -4.71 13.05 -11.49
C VAL A 191 -5.37 13.12 -12.86
N LYS A 192 -4.70 13.76 -13.81
CA LYS A 192 -4.95 13.60 -15.25
C LYS A 192 -3.77 12.89 -15.88
N LEU A 193 -4.08 11.88 -16.67
CA LEU A 193 -3.08 11.12 -17.41
C LEU A 193 -3.12 11.52 -18.89
N GLY A 194 -1.96 11.87 -19.43
CA GLY A 194 -1.73 12.03 -20.85
C GLY A 194 -1.34 10.71 -21.53
N PRO A 195 -0.79 10.77 -22.76
CA PRO A 195 -0.35 9.61 -23.51
C PRO A 195 0.61 8.71 -22.71
N ALA A 196 0.49 7.39 -22.92
CA ALA A 196 1.29 6.36 -22.27
C ALA A 196 1.27 6.40 -20.73
N GLY A 197 0.28 7.07 -20.12
CA GLY A 197 0.09 7.16 -18.68
C GLY A 197 0.90 8.27 -18.00
N LYS A 198 1.49 9.23 -18.71
CA LYS A 198 2.22 10.34 -18.07
C LYS A 198 1.26 11.20 -17.24
N ILE A 199 1.61 11.54 -16.00
CA ILE A 199 0.85 12.50 -15.20
C ILE A 199 1.10 13.89 -15.79
N ILE A 200 0.04 14.51 -16.30
CA ILE A 200 0.10 15.86 -16.90
C ILE A 200 -0.49 16.93 -15.98
N ASP A 201 -1.29 16.52 -15.00
CA ASP A 201 -1.86 17.38 -13.98
C ASP A 201 -2.08 16.54 -12.72
N PHE A 202 -1.74 17.12 -11.57
CA PHE A 202 -1.96 16.53 -10.25
C PHE A 202 -2.39 17.65 -9.31
N THR A 203 -3.53 17.47 -8.65
CA THR A 203 -3.97 18.38 -7.58
C THR A 203 -4.32 17.58 -6.34
N GLU A 204 -3.71 17.89 -5.20
CA GLU A 204 -4.04 17.27 -3.92
C GLU A 204 -5.34 17.83 -3.37
N LYS A 205 -6.30 16.96 -3.04
CA LYS A 205 -7.58 17.29 -2.39
C LYS A 205 -8.28 18.52 -3.01
N PRO A 206 -8.52 18.55 -4.33
CA PRO A 206 -9.02 19.72 -5.02
C PRO A 206 -10.45 20.05 -4.60
N ARG A 207 -10.77 21.34 -4.41
CA ARG A 207 -12.16 21.78 -4.20
C ARG A 207 -13.07 21.42 -5.38
N GLN A 208 -12.55 21.44 -6.60
CA GLN A 208 -13.27 21.09 -7.83
C GLN A 208 -12.49 20.03 -8.63
N PRO A 209 -12.73 18.73 -8.36
CA PRO A 209 -12.05 17.64 -9.07
C PRO A 209 -12.27 17.70 -10.58
N GLN A 210 -11.18 17.61 -11.34
CA GLN A 210 -11.19 17.68 -12.80
C GLN A 210 -11.09 16.30 -13.49
N SER A 211 -11.11 15.22 -12.70
CA SER A 211 -10.94 13.83 -13.13
C SER A 211 -11.52 12.89 -12.07
N SER A 212 -11.91 11.68 -12.48
CA SER A 212 -12.26 10.57 -11.56
C SER A 212 -11.06 9.72 -11.17
N LEU A 213 -9.89 9.97 -11.75
CA LEU A 213 -8.68 9.27 -11.42
C LEU A 213 -8.06 9.88 -10.18
N ILE A 214 -7.85 9.05 -9.15
CA ILE A 214 -7.17 9.43 -7.93
C ILE A 214 -5.83 8.70 -7.81
N ALA A 215 -4.84 9.37 -7.26
CA ALA A 215 -3.62 8.75 -6.79
C ALA A 215 -3.90 7.97 -5.49
N THR A 216 -3.48 6.71 -5.48
CA THR A 216 -3.41 5.90 -4.27
C THR A 216 -2.12 6.18 -3.52
N CYS A 217 -1.92 5.57 -2.35
CA CYS A 217 -0.61 5.56 -1.68
C CYS A 217 0.16 4.29 -2.06
N ILE A 218 0.29 4.00 -3.36
CA ILE A 218 1.07 2.88 -3.90
C ILE A 218 2.03 3.46 -4.93
N TYR A 219 3.32 3.50 -4.62
CA TYR A 219 4.34 4.15 -5.46
C TYR A 219 5.50 3.23 -5.75
N TYR A 220 6.03 3.28 -6.97
CA TYR A 220 7.37 2.78 -7.27
C TYR A 220 8.29 4.00 -7.43
N ILE A 221 9.31 4.08 -6.58
CA ILE A 221 10.31 5.16 -6.60
C ILE A 221 11.68 4.54 -6.92
N PRO A 222 12.26 4.87 -8.09
CA PRO A 222 13.63 4.51 -8.43
C PRO A 222 14.63 5.05 -7.41
N LYS A 223 15.72 4.32 -7.14
CA LYS A 223 16.73 4.70 -6.13
C LYS A 223 17.26 6.13 -6.30
N GLU A 224 17.46 6.58 -7.54
CA GLU A 224 18.01 7.91 -7.86
C GLU A 224 17.03 9.03 -7.50
N LYS A 225 15.74 8.70 -7.36
CA LYS A 225 14.65 9.62 -7.02
C LYS A 225 14.34 9.64 -5.52
N LEU A 226 14.91 8.74 -4.71
CA LEU A 226 14.70 8.73 -3.25
C LEU A 226 15.18 10.03 -2.58
N ARG A 227 16.21 10.67 -3.14
CA ARG A 227 16.72 11.98 -2.66
C ARG A 227 15.65 13.08 -2.65
N TYR A 228 14.62 12.96 -3.49
CA TYR A 228 13.57 13.98 -3.59
C TYR A 228 12.71 14.06 -2.34
N PHE A 229 12.64 13.02 -1.51
CA PHE A 229 11.95 13.10 -0.23
C PHE A 229 12.63 14.12 0.69
N GLN A 230 13.95 14.08 0.80
CA GLN A 230 14.70 15.07 1.59
C GLN A 230 14.59 16.48 0.98
N GLU A 231 14.67 16.59 -0.35
CA GLU A 231 14.50 17.88 -1.04
C GLU A 231 13.11 18.49 -0.79
N TYR A 232 12.05 17.68 -0.88
CA TYR A 232 10.68 18.10 -0.59
C TYR A 232 10.50 18.59 0.85
N LEU A 233 11.10 17.88 1.81
CA LEU A 233 11.03 18.25 3.24
C LEU A 233 11.75 19.58 3.53
N ASN A 234 12.78 19.92 2.76
CA ASN A 234 13.57 21.15 2.93
C ASN A 234 12.92 22.38 2.30
N ASP A 235 11.91 22.21 1.44
CA ASP A 235 11.24 23.29 0.74
C ASP A 235 10.10 23.87 1.63
N PRO A 236 10.25 25.11 2.13
CA PRO A 236 9.31 25.69 3.09
C PRO A 236 7.90 25.84 2.49
N GLY A 237 6.89 25.39 3.23
CA GLY A 237 5.48 25.47 2.81
C GLY A 237 4.89 24.18 2.24
N ASN A 238 5.71 23.14 2.09
CA ASN A 238 5.25 21.82 1.73
C ASN A 238 4.50 21.11 2.88
N GLU A 239 3.49 20.31 2.53
CA GLU A 239 2.70 19.52 3.48
C GLU A 239 3.34 18.14 3.69
N TYR A 240 3.67 17.80 4.93
CA TYR A 240 4.42 16.58 5.25
C TYR A 240 3.56 15.32 5.40
N ASP A 241 2.28 15.49 5.72
CA ASP A 241 1.37 14.38 6.05
C ASP A 241 0.64 13.79 4.83
N SER A 242 0.65 14.51 3.72
CA SER A 242 -0.04 14.13 2.50
C SER A 242 0.93 13.57 1.47
N SER A 243 0.87 12.26 1.24
CA SER A 243 1.77 11.61 0.27
C SER A 243 1.55 12.10 -1.17
N GLY A 244 0.32 12.47 -1.51
CA GLY A 244 0.00 13.03 -2.83
C GLY A 244 0.56 14.44 -3.05
N SER A 245 0.77 15.24 -1.99
CA SER A 245 1.44 16.54 -2.10
C SER A 245 2.88 16.41 -2.61
N PHE A 246 3.60 15.36 -2.19
CA PHE A 246 4.91 15.02 -2.75
C PHE A 246 4.85 14.66 -4.23
N ILE A 247 3.90 13.81 -4.64
CA ILE A 247 3.74 13.42 -6.05
C ILE A 247 3.39 14.62 -6.93
N SER A 248 2.51 15.50 -6.46
CA SER A 248 2.18 16.77 -7.11
C SER A 248 3.44 17.60 -7.36
N TRP A 249 4.26 17.79 -6.33
CA TRP A 249 5.52 18.52 -6.43
C TRP A 249 6.52 17.82 -7.36
N LEU A 250 6.66 16.50 -7.27
CA LEU A 250 7.60 15.72 -8.08
C LEU A 250 7.24 15.79 -9.56
N SER A 251 5.95 15.73 -9.90
CA SER A 251 5.47 15.82 -11.29
C SER A 251 5.77 17.15 -12.00
N ARG A 252 6.07 18.22 -11.24
CA ARG A 252 6.51 19.50 -11.78
C ARG A 252 8.01 19.54 -12.11
N LYS A 253 8.78 18.59 -11.59
CA LYS A 253 10.24 18.50 -11.72
C LYS A 253 10.69 17.35 -12.61
N GLU A 254 9.98 16.23 -12.54
CA GLU A 254 10.32 14.97 -13.20
C GLU A 254 9.10 14.40 -13.91
N ASP A 255 9.35 13.57 -14.92
CA ASP A 255 8.28 12.76 -15.50
C ASP A 255 7.83 11.68 -14.51
N VAL A 256 6.55 11.72 -14.16
CA VAL A 256 5.87 10.73 -13.32
C VAL A 256 4.76 10.07 -14.14
N TYR A 257 4.53 8.77 -13.95
CA TYR A 257 3.52 8.02 -14.69
C TYR A 257 2.51 7.37 -13.75
N GLY A 258 1.24 7.33 -14.17
CA GLY A 258 0.16 6.65 -13.47
C GLY A 258 -0.10 5.26 -14.06
N PHE A 259 -0.21 4.25 -13.20
CA PHE A 259 -0.71 2.92 -13.54
C PHE A 259 -2.12 2.75 -12.97
N ILE A 260 -3.11 2.48 -13.83
CA ILE A 260 -4.51 2.35 -13.40
C ILE A 260 -4.79 0.90 -12.98
N PHE A 261 -4.99 0.67 -11.68
CA PHE A 261 -5.55 -0.57 -11.15
C PHE A 261 -6.99 -0.76 -11.63
N LYS A 262 -7.39 -2.00 -11.91
CA LYS A 262 -8.65 -2.34 -12.59
C LYS A 262 -9.71 -2.90 -11.67
N LYS A 263 -9.28 -3.55 -10.59
CA LYS A 263 -10.12 -4.13 -9.55
C LYS A 263 -10.25 -3.20 -8.36
N ARG A 264 -11.08 -3.56 -7.38
CA ARG A 264 -11.46 -2.65 -6.29
C ARG A 264 -10.26 -2.22 -5.44
N TRP A 265 -10.34 -0.99 -4.95
CA TRP A 265 -9.40 -0.40 -4.00
C TRP A 265 -10.20 0.27 -2.86
N TYR A 266 -9.68 0.17 -1.65
CA TYR A 266 -10.31 0.60 -0.40
C TYR A 266 -9.29 1.38 0.44
N ASP A 267 -9.58 2.65 0.74
CA ASP A 267 -8.93 3.41 1.81
C ASP A 267 -9.65 3.15 3.13
N ILE A 268 -9.05 2.32 3.97
CA ILE A 268 -9.64 1.91 5.25
C ILE A 268 -9.68 3.05 6.28
N GLY A 269 -9.09 4.22 5.99
CA GLY A 269 -9.21 5.40 6.83
C GLY A 269 -10.62 5.98 6.98
N ASP A 270 -11.60 5.55 6.18
CA ASP A 270 -13.01 5.95 6.26
C ASP A 270 -13.86 4.82 6.88
N PRO A 271 -14.65 5.08 7.95
CA PRO A 271 -15.46 4.04 8.60
C PRO A 271 -16.44 3.31 7.66
N GLN A 272 -17.02 4.01 6.68
CA GLN A 272 -17.96 3.39 5.74
C GLN A 272 -17.23 2.47 4.78
N VAL A 273 -16.07 2.90 4.29
CA VAL A 273 -15.22 2.10 3.40
C VAL A 273 -14.67 0.88 4.12
N TYR A 274 -14.30 0.99 5.41
CA TYR A 274 -13.88 -0.15 6.23
C TYR A 274 -14.98 -1.20 6.36
N GLN A 275 -16.19 -0.80 6.70
CA GLN A 275 -17.33 -1.71 6.83
C GLN A 275 -17.70 -2.38 5.49
N GLU A 276 -17.61 -1.63 4.38
CA GLU A 276 -17.81 -2.17 3.05
C GLU A 276 -16.74 -3.21 2.70
N ALA A 277 -15.46 -2.90 2.94
CA ALA A 277 -14.36 -3.81 2.69
C ALA A 277 -14.52 -5.11 3.48
N ASP A 278 -14.82 -5.02 4.79
CA ASP A 278 -15.05 -6.19 5.63
C ASP A 278 -16.18 -7.08 5.09
N ARG A 279 -17.33 -6.50 4.73
CA ARG A 279 -18.44 -7.25 4.14
C ARG A 279 -18.06 -7.91 2.81
N VAL A 280 -17.42 -7.18 1.91
CA VAL A 280 -17.07 -7.69 0.57
C VAL A 280 -16.06 -8.84 0.66
N PHE A 281 -15.07 -8.72 1.55
CA PHE A 281 -14.04 -9.74 1.75
C PHE A 281 -14.61 -10.99 2.42
N GLN A 282 -15.55 -10.85 3.35
CA GLN A 282 -16.26 -11.98 3.95
C GLN A 282 -17.13 -12.74 2.93
N MET A 283 -17.78 -12.03 2.01
CA MET A 283 -18.64 -12.66 0.99
C MET A 283 -17.85 -13.34 -0.13
N ASN A 284 -16.61 -12.90 -0.41
CA ASN A 284 -15.79 -13.43 -1.49
C ASN A 284 -14.42 -13.90 -1.00
N PRO A 285 -14.33 -14.83 -0.04
CA PRO A 285 -13.07 -15.19 0.59
C PRO A 285 -12.04 -15.71 -0.43
N ARG A 286 -12.48 -16.34 -1.53
CA ARG A 286 -11.60 -16.83 -2.61
C ARG A 286 -11.05 -15.74 -3.55
N CYS A 287 -11.65 -14.55 -3.59
CA CYS A 287 -11.11 -13.44 -4.36
C CYS A 287 -9.94 -12.75 -3.64
N PHE A 288 -9.78 -13.03 -2.34
CA PHE A 288 -8.86 -12.34 -1.42
C PHE A 288 -7.92 -13.27 -0.65
N ALA A 289 -8.32 -14.53 -0.45
CA ALA A 289 -7.42 -15.63 -0.16
C ALA A 289 -6.72 -15.98 -1.47
N LEU A 290 -5.40 -15.82 -1.47
CA LEU A 290 -4.56 -15.98 -2.65
C LEU A 290 -3.62 -17.15 -2.47
#